data_AF-A0A542KVH1-F1
#
_entry.id   AF-A0A542KVH1-F1
#
_cell.length_a   1.000
_cell.length_b   1.000
_cell.length_c   1.000
_cell.angle_alpha   90.00
_cell.angle_beta   90.00
_cell.angle_gamma   90.00
#
_symmetry.space_group_name_H-M   'P 1'
#
loop_
_entity.id
_entity.type
_entity.pdbx_description
1 polymer ?
#
loop_
_entity_poly.entity_id
_entity_poly.type
_entity_poly.pdbx_seq_one_letter_code
_entity_poly.pdbx_strand_id
1 'polypeptide(L)'
;MPTVGRFASDRRRGGTAGSPGRRGSAERWGRARNLRPSLCQQPPVGVDRIGTEGAFRALRWKEQMVARSEVPYSIIRSTQVFETVDDVAEAATEDWIVWLPPVRTRPVAGEEVATLLAHTAAFSPLQGVKEIAGPRQFRLDTFVRQALTAEHEHRQVFTDWRSTFLGSRVRRDDLLPGPDAYIAQRLYGEWLMDRMAEGHRAS
;
A
#
# COMPACT_ATOMS: atom_id res chain seq x y z
N MET A 1 82.13 -19.15 18.89
CA MET A 1 81.62 -20.02 17.81
C MET A 1 80.58 -20.95 18.42
N PRO A 2 79.33 -21.07 17.93
CA PRO A 2 78.65 -20.42 16.78
C PRO A 2 77.56 -19.40 17.24
N THR A 3 77.19 -18.33 16.51
CA THR A 3 76.28 -18.19 15.32
C THR A 3 74.87 -18.75 15.63
N VAL A 4 73.73 -18.06 15.51
CA VAL A 4 73.01 -17.44 14.36
C VAL A 4 71.82 -16.68 15.03
N GLY A 5 71.42 -15.44 14.75
CA GLY A 5 70.84 -14.91 13.52
C GLY A 5 69.48 -14.24 13.79
N ARG A 6 69.51 -12.91 13.80
CA ARG A 6 68.47 -11.90 13.49
C ARG A 6 67.05 -12.40 13.11
N PHE A 7 66.01 -11.86 13.74
CA PHE A 7 64.74 -11.54 13.05
C PHE A 7 64.22 -10.18 13.53
N ALA A 8 64.06 -9.28 12.57
CA ALA A 8 63.57 -7.92 12.74
C ALA A 8 62.05 -7.89 12.55
N SER A 9 61.42 -7.07 13.39
CA SER A 9 60.21 -6.27 13.19
C SER A 9 59.31 -6.58 11.99
N ASP A 10 58.03 -6.88 12.27
CA ASP A 10 56.95 -6.27 11.50
C ASP A 10 55.77 -5.93 12.41
N ARG A 11 55.45 -4.64 12.43
CA ARG A 11 54.47 -4.00 13.32
C ARG A 11 53.15 -3.95 12.54
N ARG A 12 52.39 -5.04 12.51
CA ARG A 12 51.02 -5.04 11.92
C ARG A 12 49.99 -4.66 12.97
N ARG A 13 49.42 -3.46 12.79
CA ARG A 13 48.19 -3.00 13.45
C ARG A 13 47.07 -4.00 13.16
N GLY A 14 46.49 -4.58 14.21
CA GLY A 14 45.28 -5.36 14.14
C GLY A 14 44.10 -4.46 13.78
N GLY A 15 43.61 -4.58 12.55
CA GLY A 15 42.26 -4.13 12.19
C GLY A 15 41.27 -5.14 12.75
N THR A 16 40.41 -4.69 13.66
CA THR A 16 39.27 -5.48 14.13
C THR A 16 38.18 -5.47 13.06
N ALA A 17 37.60 -6.65 12.87
CA ALA A 17 36.66 -7.01 11.84
C ALA A 17 35.46 -6.04 11.74
N GLY A 18 35.38 -5.33 10.60
CA GLY A 18 34.14 -4.74 10.13
C GLY A 18 33.17 -5.86 9.72
N SER A 19 31.96 -5.81 10.25
CA SER A 19 30.88 -6.76 9.95
C SER A 19 30.59 -6.79 8.44
N PRO A 20 30.41 -7.97 7.81
CA PRO A 20 30.12 -8.04 6.39
C PRO A 20 28.69 -7.56 6.10
N GLY A 21 28.62 -6.39 5.47
CA GLY A 21 27.75 -6.07 4.34
C GLY A 21 26.26 -6.39 4.44
N ARG A 22 25.46 -5.43 4.93
CA ARG A 22 24.10 -5.21 4.40
C ARG A 22 24.20 -4.53 3.03
N ARG A 23 24.55 -5.31 2.01
CA ARG A 23 24.37 -4.97 0.59
C ARG A 23 23.73 -6.19 -0.07
N GLY A 24 22.42 -6.15 -0.24
CA GLY A 24 21.71 -7.30 -0.80
C GLY A 24 20.20 -7.14 -0.83
N SER A 25 19.71 -6.25 -1.69
CA SER A 25 18.37 -6.38 -2.30
C SER A 25 18.14 -5.40 -3.46
N ALA A 26 18.85 -4.27 -3.49
CA ALA A 26 18.66 -3.24 -4.52
C ALA A 26 19.45 -3.45 -5.84
N GLU A 27 20.58 -4.19 -5.83
CA GLU A 27 21.51 -4.22 -6.97
C GLU A 27 21.31 -5.39 -7.96
N ARG A 28 20.24 -6.19 -7.82
CA ARG A 28 19.94 -7.33 -8.74
C ARG A 28 18.94 -6.98 -9.85
N TRP A 29 18.48 -5.74 -9.96
CA TRP A 29 17.40 -5.38 -10.89
C TRP A 29 17.97 -4.77 -12.16
N GLY A 30 18.35 -5.67 -13.07
CA GLY A 30 18.93 -5.34 -14.36
C GLY A 30 18.04 -4.42 -15.22
N ARG A 31 18.70 -3.43 -15.81
CA ARG A 31 18.26 -2.43 -16.80
C ARG A 31 17.05 -2.84 -17.66
N ALA A 32 15.92 -2.16 -17.48
CA ALA A 32 14.87 -2.06 -18.51
C ALA A 32 15.37 -1.14 -19.64
N ARG A 33 15.50 -1.69 -20.85
CA ARG A 33 15.75 -0.92 -22.08
C ARG A 33 14.65 -1.29 -23.07
N ASN A 34 13.94 -0.28 -23.59
CA ASN A 34 12.82 -0.35 -24.54
C ASN A 34 11.42 -0.71 -24.01
N LEU A 35 11.01 -0.18 -22.85
CA LEU A 35 9.59 -0.16 -22.52
C LEU A 35 8.92 1.03 -23.22
N ARG A 36 7.85 0.75 -23.98
CA ARG A 36 6.94 1.80 -24.45
C ARG A 36 6.26 2.44 -23.23
N PRO A 37 5.96 3.76 -23.26
CA PRO A 37 5.19 4.39 -22.19
C PRO A 37 3.92 3.57 -21.93
N SER A 38 3.68 3.27 -20.66
CA SER A 38 2.48 2.55 -20.23
C SER A 38 1.79 3.28 -19.11
N LEU A 39 0.46 3.22 -19.11
CA LEU A 39 -0.35 3.88 -18.10
C LEU A 39 -0.52 2.94 -16.90
N CYS A 40 -0.17 3.45 -15.71
CA CYS A 40 -0.38 2.78 -14.44
C CYS A 40 -1.37 3.59 -13.59
N GLN A 41 -2.47 2.97 -13.17
CA GLN A 41 -3.49 3.62 -12.33
C GLN A 41 -3.80 2.80 -11.09
N GLN A 42 -4.24 3.49 -10.03
CA GLN A 42 -4.62 2.91 -8.74
C GLN A 42 -6.08 3.17 -8.37
N PRO A 43 -7.06 2.55 -9.05
CA PRO A 43 -8.45 2.55 -8.60
C PRO A 43 -8.63 1.64 -7.37
N PRO A 44 -9.70 1.83 -6.58
CA PRO A 44 -9.99 0.91 -5.49
C PRO A 44 -10.41 -0.47 -5.99
N VAL A 45 -10.17 -1.50 -5.17
CA VAL A 45 -10.75 -2.83 -5.34
C VAL A 45 -12.28 -2.73 -5.38
N GLY A 46 -12.91 -3.53 -6.25
CA GLY A 46 -14.35 -3.56 -6.42
C GLY A 46 -14.91 -2.64 -7.52
N VAL A 47 -14.07 -1.86 -8.20
CA VAL A 47 -14.49 -0.91 -9.25
C VAL A 47 -15.26 -1.55 -10.40
N ASP A 48 -15.03 -2.81 -10.68
CA ASP A 48 -15.73 -3.59 -11.71
C ASP A 48 -17.03 -4.26 -11.25
N ARG A 49 -17.32 -4.31 -9.95
CA ARG A 49 -18.49 -5.01 -9.38
C ARG A 49 -19.42 -4.15 -8.53
N ILE A 50 -18.90 -3.08 -7.94
CA ILE A 50 -19.70 -2.09 -7.20
C ILE A 50 -20.50 -1.26 -8.20
N GLY A 51 -21.72 -0.88 -7.82
CA GLY A 51 -22.72 -0.23 -8.67
C GLY A 51 -22.23 0.97 -9.48
N THR A 52 -23.08 1.46 -10.37
CA THR A 52 -22.77 2.57 -11.30
C THR A 52 -23.17 3.93 -10.74
N GLU A 53 -23.24 4.05 -9.43
CA GLU A 53 -23.50 5.27 -8.68
C GLU A 53 -22.21 5.80 -8.03
N GLY A 54 -22.31 6.97 -7.40
CA GLY A 54 -21.20 7.59 -6.65
C GLY A 54 -19.87 7.69 -7.42
N ALA A 55 -18.77 7.61 -6.68
CA ALA A 55 -17.43 7.68 -7.24
C ALA A 55 -17.08 6.45 -8.11
N PHE A 56 -17.65 5.29 -7.81
CA PHE A 56 -17.37 4.04 -8.51
C PHE A 56 -17.76 4.09 -9.99
N ARG A 57 -18.84 4.82 -10.33
CA ARG A 57 -19.19 5.10 -11.74
C ARG A 57 -18.05 5.77 -12.50
N ALA A 58 -17.50 6.84 -11.93
CA ALA A 58 -16.46 7.63 -12.57
C ALA A 58 -15.12 6.87 -12.64
N LEU A 59 -14.77 6.15 -11.57
CA LEU A 59 -13.56 5.32 -11.52
C LEU A 59 -13.63 4.17 -12.55
N ARG A 60 -14.78 3.51 -12.66
CA ARG A 60 -15.02 2.47 -13.66
C ARG A 60 -14.91 3.01 -15.08
N TRP A 61 -15.46 4.20 -15.34
CA TRP A 61 -15.31 4.84 -16.65
C TRP A 61 -13.82 5.08 -16.94
N LYS A 62 -13.07 5.67 -16.00
CA LYS A 62 -11.63 5.93 -16.17
C LYS A 62 -10.86 4.65 -16.51
N GLU A 63 -11.08 3.55 -15.79
CA GLU A 63 -10.47 2.25 -16.12
C GLU A 63 -10.84 1.78 -17.54
N GLN A 64 -12.12 1.88 -17.94
CA GLN A 64 -12.55 1.47 -19.28
C GLN A 64 -11.92 2.31 -20.39
N MET A 65 -11.69 3.61 -20.16
CA MET A 65 -10.98 4.46 -21.12
C MET A 65 -9.54 4.01 -21.31
N VAL A 66 -8.85 3.65 -20.22
CA VAL A 66 -7.48 3.09 -20.30
C VAL A 66 -7.49 1.77 -21.05
N ALA A 67 -8.40 0.87 -20.68
CA ALA A 67 -8.47 -0.46 -21.26
C ALA A 67 -8.83 -0.48 -22.76
N ARG A 68 -9.54 0.54 -23.25
CA ARG A 68 -9.90 0.71 -24.67
C ARG A 68 -8.89 1.53 -25.46
N SER A 69 -7.86 2.08 -24.81
CA SER A 69 -6.83 2.87 -25.50
C SER A 69 -5.86 1.96 -26.25
N GLU A 70 -5.19 2.51 -27.27
CA GLU A 70 -4.10 1.81 -27.97
C GLU A 70 -2.78 1.83 -27.18
N VAL A 71 -2.76 2.46 -26.00
CA VAL A 71 -1.58 2.57 -25.15
C VAL A 71 -1.51 1.32 -24.26
N PRO A 72 -0.37 0.59 -24.26
CA PRO A 72 -0.16 -0.50 -23.32
C PRO A 72 -0.38 -0.05 -21.87
N TYR A 73 -1.06 -0.86 -21.06
CA TYR A 73 -1.42 -0.45 -19.70
C TYR A 73 -1.22 -1.57 -18.68
N SER A 74 -1.13 -1.15 -17.42
CA SER A 74 -1.27 -2.01 -16.25
C SER A 74 -2.15 -1.29 -15.24
N ILE A 75 -3.15 -1.94 -14.69
CA ILE A 75 -3.99 -1.34 -13.64
C ILE A 75 -3.70 -2.09 -12.34
N ILE A 76 -3.33 -1.37 -11.29
CA ILE A 76 -3.10 -1.94 -9.97
C ILE A 76 -4.20 -1.44 -9.04
N ARG A 77 -5.21 -2.27 -8.75
CA ARG A 77 -6.24 -1.91 -7.77
C ARG A 77 -5.73 -2.14 -6.36
N SER A 78 -5.89 -1.17 -5.47
CA SER A 78 -5.61 -1.37 -4.04
C SER A 78 -6.90 -1.47 -3.24
N THR A 79 -6.88 -2.21 -2.15
CA THR A 79 -7.84 -1.99 -1.07
C THR A 79 -7.62 -0.60 -0.43
N GLN A 80 -8.39 -0.30 0.62
CA GLN A 80 -8.26 0.97 1.35
C GLN A 80 -6.83 1.16 1.86
N VAL A 81 -6.25 2.33 1.60
CA VAL A 81 -4.87 2.65 1.98
C VAL A 81 -4.86 3.22 3.40
N PHE A 82 -3.86 2.85 4.21
CA PHE A 82 -3.76 3.28 5.60
C PHE A 82 -3.75 4.81 5.73
N GLU A 83 -2.99 5.48 4.87
CA GLU A 83 -2.78 6.93 4.84
C GLU A 83 -4.02 7.74 4.46
N THR A 84 -5.01 7.13 3.80
CA THR A 84 -6.19 7.83 3.26
C THR A 84 -7.45 7.55 4.06
N VAL A 85 -7.30 7.11 5.32
CA VAL A 85 -8.44 6.75 6.16
C VAL A 85 -9.27 7.98 6.56
N ASP A 86 -8.63 9.14 6.70
CA ASP A 86 -9.31 10.40 6.99
C ASP A 86 -10.15 10.86 5.80
N ASP A 87 -9.63 10.73 4.57
CA ASP A 87 -10.41 11.02 3.36
C ASP A 87 -11.66 10.14 3.27
N VAL A 88 -11.56 8.88 3.72
CA VAL A 88 -12.70 7.95 3.81
C VAL A 88 -13.69 8.40 4.87
N ALA A 89 -13.22 8.82 6.05
CA ALA A 89 -14.06 9.32 7.12
C ALA A 89 -14.78 10.62 6.71
N GLU A 90 -14.06 11.54 6.09
CA GLU A 90 -14.57 12.81 5.57
C GLU A 90 -15.65 12.58 4.52
N ALA A 91 -15.38 11.73 3.53
CA ALA A 91 -16.35 11.40 2.49
C ALA A 91 -17.61 10.67 3.02
N ALA A 92 -17.53 10.09 4.22
CA ALA A 92 -18.63 9.41 4.90
C ALA A 92 -19.27 10.26 6.00
N THR A 93 -18.82 11.50 6.21
CA THR A 93 -19.34 12.39 7.24
C THR A 93 -20.59 13.11 6.75
N GLU A 94 -21.66 13.03 7.55
CA GLU A 94 -22.82 13.91 7.47
C GLU A 94 -22.94 14.66 8.80
N ASP A 95 -22.88 15.98 8.73
CA ASP A 95 -22.72 16.92 9.85
C ASP A 95 -21.45 16.64 10.70
N TRP A 96 -21.52 15.67 11.60
CA TRP A 96 -20.44 15.26 12.52
C TRP A 96 -20.42 13.74 12.78
N ILE A 97 -21.21 12.99 12.03
CA ILE A 97 -21.33 11.53 12.15
C ILE A 97 -20.75 10.89 10.90
N VAL A 98 -19.81 9.96 11.10
CA VAL A 98 -19.22 9.15 10.05
C VAL A 98 -20.10 7.91 9.84
N TRP A 99 -20.83 7.86 8.73
CA TRP A 99 -21.77 6.78 8.42
C TRP A 99 -21.12 5.72 7.53
N LEU A 100 -20.88 4.52 8.07
CA LEU A 100 -20.19 3.45 7.34
C LEU A 100 -20.99 2.14 7.31
N PRO A 101 -20.99 1.43 6.17
CA PRO A 101 -21.55 0.10 6.12
C PRO A 101 -20.62 -0.93 6.77
N PRO A 102 -21.14 -1.98 7.43
CA PRO A 102 -20.34 -3.04 8.05
C PRO A 102 -19.74 -4.06 7.06
N VAL A 103 -19.18 -3.58 5.93
CA VAL A 103 -18.49 -4.40 4.92
C VAL A 103 -17.09 -4.81 5.34
N ARG A 104 -16.55 -5.86 4.71
CA ARG A 104 -15.18 -6.33 4.92
C ARG A 104 -14.20 -5.64 4.00
N THR A 105 -13.01 -5.37 4.52
CA THR A 105 -11.87 -4.79 3.79
C THR A 105 -10.56 -5.42 4.26
N ARG A 106 -9.49 -5.27 3.47
CA ARG A 106 -8.12 -5.65 3.82
C ARG A 106 -7.17 -4.47 3.60
N PRO A 107 -7.17 -3.45 4.47
CA PRO A 107 -6.46 -2.20 4.21
C PRO A 107 -4.95 -2.45 4.06
N VAL A 108 -4.27 -1.64 3.25
CA VAL A 108 -2.88 -1.83 2.83
C VAL A 108 -2.05 -0.56 3.04
N ALA A 109 -0.74 -0.70 3.28
CA ALA A 109 0.16 0.44 3.37
C ALA A 109 0.41 1.08 1.99
N GLY A 110 0.34 2.40 1.92
CA GLY A 110 0.59 3.14 0.68
C GLY A 110 1.99 2.91 0.12
N GLU A 111 2.99 2.71 0.98
CA GLU A 111 4.37 2.39 0.57
C GLU A 111 4.47 1.07 -0.22
N GLU A 112 3.69 0.05 0.16
CA GLU A 112 3.68 -1.25 -0.52
C GLU A 112 2.93 -1.15 -1.86
N VAL A 113 1.86 -0.35 -1.92
CA VAL A 113 1.17 -0.02 -3.18
C VAL A 113 2.09 0.72 -4.12
N ALA A 114 2.79 1.76 -3.64
CA ALA A 114 3.76 2.52 -4.43
C ALA A 114 4.89 1.64 -4.94
N THR A 115 5.38 0.72 -4.12
CA THR A 115 6.41 -0.25 -4.51
C THR A 115 5.94 -1.15 -5.64
N LEU A 116 4.72 -1.71 -5.54
CA LEU A 116 4.16 -2.55 -6.61
C LEU A 116 3.88 -1.76 -7.89
N LEU A 117 3.38 -0.52 -7.77
CA LEU A 117 3.16 0.38 -8.91
C LEU A 117 4.49 0.68 -9.63
N ALA A 118 5.53 1.07 -8.89
CA ALA A 118 6.85 1.38 -9.44
C ALA A 118 7.49 0.16 -10.10
N HIS A 119 7.39 -1.01 -9.47
CA HIS A 119 7.83 -2.27 -10.06
C HIS A 119 7.08 -2.54 -11.37
N THR A 120 5.74 -2.49 -11.35
CA THR A 120 4.91 -2.75 -12.54
C THR A 120 5.22 -1.80 -13.70
N ALA A 121 5.44 -0.52 -13.41
CA ALA A 121 5.81 0.48 -14.41
C ALA A 121 7.21 0.26 -15.02
N ALA A 122 8.11 -0.43 -14.31
CA ALA A 122 9.46 -0.73 -14.76
C ALA A 122 9.59 -2.00 -15.61
N PHE A 123 8.49 -2.72 -15.86
CA PHE A 123 8.45 -3.94 -16.67
C PHE A 123 7.44 -3.86 -17.82
N SER A 124 7.40 -4.92 -18.64
CA SER A 124 6.41 -5.05 -19.71
C SER A 124 5.00 -4.92 -19.13
N PRO A 125 4.12 -4.11 -19.75
CA PRO A 125 2.77 -3.89 -19.26
C PRO A 125 1.99 -5.19 -19.14
N LEU A 126 1.19 -5.31 -18.07
CA LEU A 126 0.38 -6.50 -17.79
C LEU A 126 -0.74 -6.69 -18.81
N GLN A 127 -1.16 -5.62 -19.48
CA GLN A 127 -2.36 -5.59 -20.33
C GLN A 127 -3.60 -6.09 -19.57
N GLY A 128 -3.72 -5.65 -18.33
CA GLY A 128 -4.70 -6.18 -17.41
C GLY A 128 -4.70 -5.50 -16.06
N VAL A 129 -5.45 -6.10 -15.15
CA VAL A 129 -5.65 -5.64 -13.78
C VAL A 129 -4.97 -6.61 -12.84
N LYS A 130 -4.26 -6.07 -11.84
CA LYS A 130 -3.82 -6.82 -10.67
C LYS A 130 -4.30 -6.10 -9.42
N GLU A 131 -4.65 -6.85 -8.38
CA GLU A 131 -5.09 -6.27 -7.12
C GLU A 131 -4.00 -6.44 -6.05
N ILE A 132 -3.90 -5.48 -5.14
CA ILE A 132 -3.06 -5.51 -3.94
C ILE A 132 -3.92 -5.27 -2.71
N ALA A 133 -3.67 -6.05 -1.66
CA ALA A 133 -4.38 -5.96 -0.40
C ALA A 133 -3.46 -6.20 0.79
N GLY A 134 -3.84 -5.71 1.96
CA GLY A 134 -3.07 -5.92 3.16
C GLY A 134 -3.18 -7.34 3.72
N PRO A 135 -2.33 -7.66 4.70
CA PRO A 135 -2.22 -8.98 5.29
C PRO A 135 -3.44 -9.37 6.14
N ARG A 136 -4.19 -8.40 6.70
CA ARG A 136 -5.30 -8.66 7.61
C ARG A 136 -6.62 -8.09 7.11
N GLN A 137 -7.70 -8.81 7.43
CA GLN A 137 -9.07 -8.42 7.13
C GLN A 137 -9.72 -7.75 8.33
N PHE A 138 -10.47 -6.70 8.06
CA PHE A 138 -11.22 -5.90 9.02
C PHE A 138 -12.65 -5.69 8.54
N ARG A 139 -13.52 -5.20 9.43
CA ARG A 139 -14.71 -4.48 9.00
C ARG A 139 -14.35 -3.02 8.79
N LEU A 140 -14.89 -2.39 7.73
CA LEU A 140 -14.59 -1.01 7.37
C LEU A 140 -14.90 -0.03 8.51
N ASP A 141 -16.07 -0.15 9.12
CA ASP A 141 -16.51 0.68 10.24
C ASP A 141 -15.59 0.56 11.46
N THR A 142 -15.06 -0.64 11.72
CA THR A 142 -14.12 -0.88 12.82
C THR A 142 -12.74 -0.31 12.51
N PHE A 143 -12.26 -0.49 11.27
CA PHE A 143 -10.98 0.04 10.82
C PHE A 143 -10.95 1.58 10.90
N VAL A 144 -11.97 2.26 10.35
CA VAL A 144 -12.05 3.72 10.40
C VAL A 144 -12.17 4.21 11.85
N ARG A 145 -12.97 3.56 12.70
CA ARG A 145 -13.04 3.92 14.12
C ARG A 145 -11.69 3.83 14.83
N GLN A 146 -10.91 2.77 14.54
CA GLN A 146 -9.57 2.60 15.11
C GLN A 146 -8.62 3.71 14.64
N ALA A 147 -8.68 4.07 13.36
CA ALA A 147 -7.88 5.16 12.81
C ALA A 147 -8.19 6.50 13.47
N LEU A 148 -9.46 6.92 13.49
CA LEU A 148 -9.88 8.18 14.12
C LEU A 148 -9.45 8.24 15.59
N THR A 149 -9.57 7.12 16.31
CA THR A 149 -9.12 7.03 17.72
C THR A 149 -7.61 7.24 17.85
N ALA A 150 -6.81 6.66 16.95
CA ALA A 150 -5.35 6.81 16.96
C ALA A 150 -4.90 8.24 16.68
N GLU A 151 -5.69 8.99 15.91
CA GLU A 151 -5.44 10.39 15.55
C GLU A 151 -6.04 11.40 16.54
N HIS A 152 -6.60 10.92 17.66
CA HIS A 152 -7.29 11.74 18.66
C HIS A 152 -8.48 12.52 18.07
N GLU A 153 -9.10 11.96 17.04
CA GLU A 153 -10.25 12.54 16.40
C GLU A 153 -11.55 11.97 16.99
N HIS A 154 -12.52 12.86 17.25
CA HIS A 154 -13.68 12.53 18.08
C HIS A 154 -14.98 12.32 17.30
N ARG A 155 -14.96 12.36 15.96
CA ARG A 155 -16.16 12.08 15.16
C ARG A 155 -16.67 10.67 15.46
N GLN A 156 -17.98 10.56 15.65
CA GLN A 156 -18.59 9.27 15.96
C GLN A 156 -18.83 8.47 14.69
N VAL A 157 -18.32 7.23 14.66
CA VAL A 157 -18.64 6.28 13.59
C VAL A 157 -19.94 5.56 13.92
N PHE A 158 -20.94 5.71 13.04
CA PHE A 158 -22.20 4.96 13.09
C PHE A 158 -22.26 3.92 11.99
N THR A 159 -22.74 2.72 12.34
CA THR A 159 -22.74 1.56 11.45
C THR A 159 -24.16 1.25 10.98
N ASP A 160 -24.45 1.37 9.68
CA ASP A 160 -25.73 0.99 9.08
C ASP A 160 -25.51 0.35 7.70
N TRP A 161 -26.23 -0.73 7.38
CA TRP A 161 -26.23 -1.32 6.03
C TRP A 161 -26.79 -0.41 4.94
N ARG A 162 -27.56 0.62 5.31
CA ARG A 162 -28.06 1.64 4.39
C ARG A 162 -27.00 2.67 4.01
N SER A 163 -25.91 2.78 4.79
CA SER A 163 -24.81 3.69 4.52
C SER A 163 -24.10 3.30 3.22
N THR A 164 -23.62 4.32 2.51
CA THR A 164 -22.85 4.13 1.27
C THR A 164 -21.36 4.16 1.54
N PHE A 165 -20.58 3.60 0.63
CA PHE A 165 -19.14 3.81 0.56
C PHE A 165 -18.81 4.56 -0.73
N LEU A 166 -18.23 5.75 -0.61
CA LEU A 166 -17.97 6.67 -1.73
C LEU A 166 -19.22 6.91 -2.61
N GLY A 167 -20.37 7.11 -1.95
CA GLY A 167 -21.66 7.35 -2.60
C GLY A 167 -22.28 6.13 -3.29
N SER A 168 -21.74 4.92 -3.09
CA SER A 168 -22.24 3.68 -3.68
C SER A 168 -22.71 2.68 -2.61
N ARG A 169 -23.76 1.91 -2.92
CA ARG A 169 -24.14 0.78 -2.08
C ARG A 169 -23.15 -0.35 -2.30
N VAL A 170 -22.65 -0.92 -1.21
CA VAL A 170 -21.66 -1.99 -1.23
C VAL A 170 -22.18 -3.21 -0.48
N ARG A 171 -21.93 -4.40 -1.02
CA ARG A 171 -22.19 -5.68 -0.37
C ARG A 171 -21.03 -6.03 0.54
N ARG A 172 -21.28 -7.00 1.42
CA ARG A 172 -20.36 -7.45 2.48
C ARG A 172 -18.91 -7.66 2.02
N ASP A 173 -18.69 -8.11 0.79
CA ASP A 173 -17.40 -8.54 0.26
C ASP A 173 -16.88 -7.70 -0.91
N ASP A 174 -17.59 -6.65 -1.30
CA ASP A 174 -17.27 -5.93 -2.53
C ASP A 174 -15.91 -5.22 -2.47
N LEU A 175 -15.45 -4.85 -1.27
CA LEU A 175 -14.15 -4.22 -1.02
C LEU A 175 -13.02 -5.22 -0.71
N LEU A 176 -13.31 -6.53 -0.79
CA LEU A 176 -12.28 -7.55 -0.68
C LEU A 176 -11.61 -7.80 -2.04
N PRO A 177 -10.30 -8.09 -2.03
CA PRO A 177 -9.60 -8.45 -3.24
C PRO A 177 -10.09 -9.78 -3.81
N GLY A 178 -9.87 -9.99 -5.11
CA GLY A 178 -9.97 -11.28 -5.76
C GLY A 178 -8.89 -12.28 -5.30
N PRO A 179 -9.01 -13.56 -5.68
CA PRO A 179 -8.15 -14.64 -5.20
C PRO A 179 -6.66 -14.49 -5.57
N ASP A 180 -6.36 -13.83 -6.69
CA ASP A 180 -4.99 -13.68 -7.23
C ASP A 180 -4.29 -12.39 -6.79
N ALA A 181 -4.87 -11.70 -5.79
CA ALA A 181 -4.30 -10.44 -5.31
C ALA A 181 -2.94 -10.64 -4.63
N TYR A 182 -2.05 -9.68 -4.85
CA TYR A 182 -0.82 -9.59 -4.11
C TYR A 182 -1.13 -9.21 -2.65
N ILE A 183 -0.79 -10.09 -1.71
CA ILE A 183 -0.96 -9.83 -0.29
C ILE A 183 0.31 -9.20 0.25
N ALA A 184 0.19 -7.93 0.62
CA ALA A 184 1.24 -7.13 1.22
C ALA A 184 1.53 -7.59 2.66
N GLN A 185 2.64 -7.14 3.23
CA GLN A 185 3.15 -7.64 4.52
C GLN A 185 2.92 -6.68 5.68
N ARG A 186 2.80 -5.38 5.41
CA ARG A 186 2.78 -4.37 6.48
C ARG A 186 1.49 -4.44 7.27
N LEU A 187 1.61 -4.58 8.59
CA LEU A 187 0.48 -4.56 9.50
C LEU A 187 0.12 -3.11 9.87
N TYR A 188 -1.19 -2.81 9.94
CA TYR A 188 -1.67 -1.48 10.30
C TYR A 188 -1.17 -1.00 11.67
N GLY A 189 -1.14 -1.89 12.66
CA GLY A 189 -0.66 -1.54 14.01
C GLY A 189 0.83 -1.19 14.04
N GLU A 190 1.66 -1.84 13.21
CA GLU A 190 3.08 -1.49 13.10
C GLU A 190 3.27 -0.14 12.41
N TRP A 191 2.49 0.12 11.36
CA TRP A 191 2.48 1.40 10.66
C TRP A 191 2.09 2.55 11.61
N LEU A 192 1.06 2.36 12.46
CA LEU A 192 0.66 3.35 13.46
C LEU A 192 1.77 3.64 14.49
N MET A 193 2.44 2.61 15.00
CA MET A 193 3.54 2.78 15.96
C MET A 193 4.69 3.61 15.37
N ASP A 194 5.07 3.33 14.13
CA ASP A 194 6.14 4.07 13.45
C ASP A 194 5.75 5.53 13.21
N ARG A 195 4.50 5.78 12.77
CA ARG A 195 3.97 7.15 12.61
C ARG A 195 4.00 7.96 13.91
N MET A 196 3.59 7.36 15.02
CA MET A 196 3.62 8.02 16.34
C MET A 196 5.06 8.32 16.78
N ALA A 197 5.99 7.40 16.55
CA ALA A 197 7.40 7.57 16.88
C ALA A 197 8.09 8.65 16.01
N GLU A 198 7.62 8.88 14.78
CA GLU A 198 8.07 9.98 13.92
C GLU A 198 7.52 11.34 14.38
N GLY A 199 6.23 11.41 14.72
CA GLY A 199 5.62 12.62 15.27
C GLY A 199 6.28 13.11 16.55
N HIS A 200 6.67 12.18 17.44
CA HIS A 200 7.40 12.50 18.67
C HIS A 200 8.85 12.95 18.43
N ARG A 201 9.48 12.54 17.31
CA ARG A 201 10.84 12.97 16.94
C ARG A 201 10.88 14.32 16.23
N ALA A 202 9.75 14.75 15.66
CA ALA A 202 9.62 16.02 14.95
C ALA A 202 9.11 17.17 15.84
N SER A 203 8.75 16.88 17.10
CA SER A 203 8.26 17.85 18.12
C SER A 203 9.35 18.17 19.13
#